data_AF-A0A1G2F318-F1
#
_entry.id   AF-A0A1G2F318-F1
#
_cell.length_a   1.000
_cell.length_b   1.000
_cell.length_c   1.000
_cell.angle_alpha   90.00
_cell.angle_beta   90.00
_cell.angle_gamma   90.00
#
_symmetry.space_group_name_H-M   'P 1'
#
loop_
_entity.id
_entity.type
_entity.pdbx_description
1 polymer ?
#
loop_
_entity_poly.entity_id
_entity_poly.type
_entity_poly.pdbx_seq_one_letter_code
_entity_poly.pdbx_strand_id
1 'polypeptide(L)'
;MSLESPKFETKVETESKPESERVKAFESWQGLMVGEVSEQTVEPEKLDNERYKDLLYKAVEDGLGKTADILGIKVDDVFTEKLNQTESDKEKAEMQEEIIKSLARQINSIPAGTWAFTPKEIEEQKKLNCSGAALMCGSILNKVGIKTEYGSPAHHAMNFAELADGSLLYVDSRNNIVKKIEAEEESFNGLKIRRINDRGIEYKIIPSLSQKDATVAILGNIEALKGEAKKEDSNDSIAKEIYRKDKELFDSTDYSKLSKELYPDLNEFRSKDEWQEEEKRINKLHDFNSNLNKIKERFEKLTPKKQERITIEAGKKRELLQEFLLSDADVEKKLSKSLLGFYSDVKETLVPLKNWNGEEYKKFVENLLDNT
;
A
#
# COMPACT_ATOMS: atom_id res chain seq x y z
N MET A 1 28.50 77.73 -8.53
CA MET A 1 27.99 76.53 -9.22
C MET A 1 28.07 75.39 -8.23
N SER A 2 26.92 75.02 -7.65
CA SER A 2 26.78 74.01 -6.60
C SER A 2 26.69 72.63 -7.25
N LEU A 3 27.60 71.73 -6.91
CA LEU A 3 27.58 70.33 -7.35
C LEU A 3 26.65 69.56 -6.41
N GLU A 4 25.45 69.22 -6.88
CA GLU A 4 24.55 68.30 -6.19
C GLU A 4 25.13 66.88 -6.23
N SER A 5 25.28 66.27 -5.05
CA SER A 5 25.70 64.88 -4.90
C SER A 5 24.52 63.94 -5.18
N PRO A 6 24.72 62.81 -5.88
CA PRO A 6 23.64 61.88 -6.17
C PRO A 6 23.19 61.17 -4.90
N LYS A 7 21.89 61.27 -4.60
CA LYS A 7 21.22 60.47 -3.56
C LYS A 7 21.20 59.02 -4.02
N PHE A 8 22.02 58.18 -3.38
CA PHE A 8 21.87 56.73 -3.43
C PHE A 8 20.58 56.36 -2.69
N GLU A 9 19.58 55.89 -3.42
CA GLU A 9 18.46 55.15 -2.84
C GLU A 9 19.00 53.81 -2.34
N THR A 10 19.16 53.70 -1.02
CA THR A 10 19.30 52.41 -0.35
C THR A 10 18.04 51.60 -0.62
N LYS A 11 18.15 50.59 -1.50
CA LYS A 11 17.22 49.46 -1.54
C LYS A 11 17.17 48.87 -0.14
N VAL A 12 16.01 48.98 0.49
CA VAL A 12 15.68 48.20 1.69
C VAL A 12 15.61 46.75 1.22
N GLU A 13 16.69 46.00 1.40
CA GLU A 13 16.61 44.54 1.44
C GLU A 13 15.71 44.20 2.62
N THR A 14 14.47 43.82 2.31
CA THR A 14 13.62 43.09 3.26
C THR A 14 14.30 41.76 3.52
N GLU A 15 15.05 41.69 4.63
CA GLU A 15 15.53 40.43 5.21
C GLU A 15 14.32 39.50 5.39
N SER A 16 14.22 38.48 4.53
CA SER A 16 13.25 37.40 4.72
C SER A 16 13.58 36.72 6.03
N LYS A 17 12.64 36.74 6.99
CA LYS A 17 12.76 35.92 8.20
C LYS A 17 13.05 34.47 7.78
N PRO A 18 13.90 33.72 8.51
CA PRO A 18 14.05 32.30 8.28
C PRO A 18 12.68 31.66 8.45
N GLU A 19 12.09 31.24 7.35
CA GLU A 19 10.87 30.44 7.34
C GLU A 19 11.12 29.17 8.15
N SER A 20 10.21 28.81 9.05
CA SER A 20 10.42 27.60 9.85
C SER A 20 10.43 26.37 8.92
N GLU A 21 11.26 25.38 9.23
CA GLU A 21 11.31 24.12 8.45
C GLU A 21 9.92 23.48 8.29
N ARG A 22 9.01 23.67 9.26
CA ARG A 22 7.63 23.16 9.22
C ARG A 22 6.72 23.89 8.24
N VAL A 23 6.86 25.21 8.11
CA VAL A 23 6.07 25.99 7.14
C VAL A 23 6.42 25.53 5.73
N LYS A 24 7.71 25.54 5.40
CA LYS A 24 8.23 25.08 4.11
C LYS A 24 7.86 23.62 3.82
N ALA A 25 7.95 22.75 4.82
CA ALA A 25 7.56 21.34 4.68
C ALA A 25 6.06 21.19 4.38
N PHE A 26 5.21 21.98 5.03
CA PHE A 26 3.77 21.92 4.80
C PHE A 26 3.36 22.51 3.44
N GLU A 27 3.94 23.63 3.01
CA GLU A 27 3.71 24.17 1.66
C GLU A 27 4.10 23.17 0.57
N SER A 28 5.26 22.54 0.74
CA SER A 28 5.75 21.51 -0.18
C SER A 28 4.83 20.29 -0.19
N TRP A 29 4.36 19.88 0.99
CA TRP A 29 3.34 18.85 1.14
C TRP A 29 2.05 19.20 0.39
N GLN A 30 1.50 20.40 0.55
CA GLN A 30 0.29 20.83 -0.16
C GLN A 30 0.48 20.77 -1.69
N GLY A 31 1.61 21.28 -2.20
CA GLY A 31 1.91 21.24 -3.64
C GLY A 31 2.00 19.81 -4.20
N LEU A 32 2.49 18.85 -3.42
CA LEU A 32 2.53 17.43 -3.80
C LEU A 32 1.17 16.72 -3.65
N MET A 33 0.32 17.15 -2.70
CA MET A 33 -0.97 16.49 -2.42
C MET A 33 -2.10 16.97 -3.33
N VAL A 34 -2.21 18.29 -3.55
CA VAL A 34 -3.35 18.93 -4.21
C VAL A 34 -2.96 19.94 -5.30
N GLY A 35 -1.66 20.21 -5.47
CA GLY A 35 -1.14 21.07 -6.56
C GLY A 35 -1.23 22.57 -6.28
N GLU A 36 -2.28 23.05 -5.62
CA GLU A 36 -2.43 24.44 -5.22
C GLU A 36 -2.01 24.65 -3.76
N VAL A 37 -1.12 25.62 -3.51
CA VAL A 37 -0.79 26.08 -2.16
C VAL A 37 -1.84 27.10 -1.75
N SER A 38 -2.71 26.73 -0.83
CA SER A 38 -3.72 27.66 -0.29
C SER A 38 -3.06 28.71 0.60
N GLU A 39 -3.46 29.98 0.51
CA GLU A 39 -3.06 30.99 1.52
C GLU A 39 -3.51 30.53 2.91
N GLN A 40 -2.56 30.27 3.81
CA GLN A 40 -2.86 29.71 5.12
C GLN A 40 -3.11 30.78 6.17
N THR A 41 -4.11 30.52 7.03
CA THR A 41 -4.36 31.26 8.27
C THR A 41 -3.79 30.57 9.51
N VAL A 42 -3.28 29.35 9.34
CA VAL A 42 -2.65 28.55 10.40
C VAL A 42 -1.15 28.83 10.39
N GLU A 43 -0.51 28.80 11.57
CA GLU A 43 0.93 28.99 11.76
C GLU A 43 1.59 27.64 12.09
N PRO A 44 2.03 26.84 11.07
CA PRO A 44 2.57 25.50 11.25
C PRO A 44 3.72 25.40 12.26
N GLU A 45 4.52 26.46 12.38
CA GLU A 45 5.66 26.55 13.29
C GLU A 45 5.27 26.54 14.78
N LYS A 46 4.00 26.84 15.09
CA LYS A 46 3.49 26.87 16.47
C LYS A 46 2.71 25.61 16.85
N LEU A 47 2.57 24.66 15.94
CA LEU A 47 1.86 23.42 16.19
C LEU A 47 2.76 22.40 16.90
N ASP A 48 2.18 21.63 17.82
CA ASP A 48 2.79 20.38 18.28
C ASP A 48 2.71 19.29 17.19
N ASN A 49 3.34 18.14 17.41
CA ASN A 49 3.38 17.07 16.40
C ASN A 49 1.98 16.54 16.06
N GLU A 50 1.09 16.41 17.04
CA GLU A 50 -0.26 15.87 16.81
C GLU A 50 -1.10 16.81 15.96
N ARG A 51 -1.08 18.11 16.26
CA ARG A 51 -1.77 19.12 15.44
C ARG A 51 -1.14 19.27 14.07
N TYR A 52 0.17 19.10 13.95
CA TYR A 52 0.85 19.14 12.66
C TYR A 52 0.46 17.93 11.79
N LYS A 53 0.33 16.72 12.36
CA LYS A 53 -0.22 15.56 11.64
C LYS A 53 -1.66 15.78 11.17
N ASP A 54 -2.50 16.36 12.02
CA ASP A 54 -3.89 16.69 11.66
C ASP A 54 -3.91 17.64 10.45
N LEU A 55 -3.01 18.63 10.43
CA LEU A 55 -2.85 19.57 9.33
C LEU A 55 -2.39 18.87 8.03
N LEU A 56 -1.41 17.97 8.10
CA LEU A 56 -0.96 17.18 6.94
C LEU A 56 -2.09 16.30 6.39
N TYR A 57 -2.81 15.60 7.27
CA TYR A 57 -3.89 14.70 6.88
C TYR A 57 -5.07 15.46 6.26
N LYS A 58 -5.42 16.63 6.79
CA LYS A 58 -6.50 17.46 6.22
C LYS A 58 -6.25 17.79 4.75
N ALA A 59 -5.02 18.16 4.38
CA ALA A 59 -4.67 18.42 2.98
C ALA A 59 -4.86 17.19 2.08
N VAL A 60 -4.60 15.98 2.60
CA VAL A 60 -4.85 14.72 1.88
C VAL A 60 -6.35 14.45 1.77
N GLU A 61 -7.09 14.56 2.88
CA GLU A 61 -8.52 14.28 2.95
C GLU A 61 -9.35 15.19 2.04
N ASP A 62 -9.02 16.48 2.00
CA ASP A 62 -9.66 17.47 1.11
C ASP A 62 -9.45 17.07 -0.37
N GLY A 63 -8.24 16.63 -0.72
CA GLY A 63 -7.93 16.11 -2.06
C GLY A 63 -8.68 14.83 -2.39
N LEU A 64 -8.71 13.86 -1.46
CA LEU A 64 -9.34 12.54 -1.68
C LEU A 64 -10.83 12.63 -2.00
N GLY A 65 -11.56 13.57 -1.40
CA GLY A 65 -12.99 13.78 -1.71
C GLY A 65 -13.21 14.12 -3.18
N LYS A 66 -12.49 15.14 -3.68
CA LYS A 66 -12.52 15.54 -5.09
C LYS A 66 -12.08 14.38 -6.01
N THR A 67 -11.02 13.67 -5.64
CA THR A 67 -10.52 12.54 -6.44
C THR A 67 -11.54 11.40 -6.52
N ALA A 68 -12.23 11.07 -5.42
CA ALA A 68 -13.28 10.05 -5.41
C ALA A 68 -14.43 10.40 -6.36
N ASP A 69 -14.88 11.65 -6.36
CA ASP A 69 -15.92 12.15 -7.28
C ASP A 69 -15.50 12.00 -8.75
N ILE A 70 -14.24 12.37 -9.06
CA ILE A 70 -13.68 12.26 -10.42
C ILE A 70 -13.60 10.80 -10.89
N LEU A 71 -13.27 9.87 -9.98
CA LEU A 71 -13.22 8.45 -10.29
C LEU A 71 -14.60 7.76 -10.23
N GLY A 72 -15.66 8.50 -9.86
CA GLY A 72 -17.00 7.96 -9.71
C GLY A 72 -17.15 6.98 -8.55
N ILE A 73 -16.28 7.05 -7.55
CA ILE A 73 -16.29 6.19 -6.37
C ILE A 73 -17.22 6.82 -5.34
N LYS A 74 -18.31 6.12 -5.01
CA LYS A 74 -19.26 6.59 -3.99
C LYS A 74 -19.96 5.45 -3.28
N VAL A 75 -20.38 5.73 -2.05
CA VAL A 75 -21.38 4.93 -1.36
C VAL A 75 -22.75 5.41 -1.84
N ASP A 76 -23.68 4.48 -2.04
CA ASP A 76 -25.05 4.81 -2.43
C ASP A 76 -25.77 5.52 -1.27
N ASP A 77 -26.33 6.70 -1.54
CA ASP A 77 -27.02 7.53 -0.56
C ASP A 77 -28.18 6.78 0.10
N VAL A 78 -28.89 5.91 -0.66
CA VAL A 78 -29.99 5.09 -0.14
C VAL A 78 -29.48 4.09 0.90
N PHE A 79 -28.28 3.54 0.70
CA PHE A 79 -27.65 2.66 1.69
C PHE A 79 -27.23 3.43 2.93
N THR A 80 -26.72 4.65 2.78
CA THR A 80 -26.32 5.49 3.90
C THR A 80 -27.52 5.92 4.75
N GLU A 81 -28.64 6.29 4.12
CA GLU A 81 -29.88 6.60 4.82
C GLU A 81 -30.42 5.40 5.61
N LYS A 82 -30.46 4.22 4.99
CA LYS A 82 -30.88 2.98 5.65
C LYS A 82 -29.98 2.62 6.82
N LEU A 83 -28.66 2.77 6.67
CA LEU A 83 -27.69 2.52 7.72
C LEU A 83 -27.95 3.40 8.96
N ASN A 84 -28.32 4.66 8.74
CA ASN A 84 -28.61 5.62 9.82
C ASN A 84 -29.95 5.37 10.53
N GLN A 85 -30.89 4.68 9.86
CA GLN A 85 -32.20 4.33 10.42
C GLN A 85 -32.22 2.95 11.10
N THR A 86 -31.16 2.14 10.91
CA THR A 86 -31.10 0.78 11.43
C THR A 86 -30.68 0.78 12.91
N GLU A 87 -31.56 0.29 13.79
CA GLU A 87 -31.31 0.21 15.24
C GLU A 87 -30.63 -1.09 15.68
N SER A 88 -30.77 -2.18 14.92
CA SER A 88 -30.17 -3.47 15.23
C SER A 88 -28.70 -3.50 14.84
N ASP A 89 -27.79 -3.70 15.80
CA ASP A 89 -26.35 -3.79 15.55
C ASP A 89 -26.00 -4.89 14.53
N LYS A 90 -26.74 -6.00 14.54
CA LYS A 90 -26.53 -7.09 13.58
C LYS A 90 -26.90 -6.68 12.16
N GLU A 91 -28.08 -6.09 11.97
CA GLU A 91 -28.52 -5.64 10.64
C GLU A 91 -27.63 -4.50 10.14
N LYS A 92 -27.22 -3.62 11.05
CA LYS A 92 -26.27 -2.55 10.78
C LYS A 92 -24.91 -3.09 10.33
N ALA A 93 -24.38 -4.11 11.01
CA ALA A 93 -23.14 -4.77 10.63
C ALA A 93 -23.22 -5.43 9.24
N GLU A 94 -24.33 -6.11 8.92
CA GLU A 94 -24.56 -6.70 7.59
C GLU A 94 -24.56 -5.62 6.50
N MET A 95 -25.25 -4.49 6.71
CA MET A 95 -25.25 -3.37 5.76
C MET A 95 -23.86 -2.72 5.61
N GLN A 96 -23.13 -2.55 6.72
CA GLN A 96 -21.77 -2.02 6.69
C GLN A 96 -20.84 -2.92 5.89
N GLU A 97 -20.93 -4.24 6.06
CA GLU A 97 -20.15 -5.21 5.30
C GLU A 97 -20.45 -5.13 3.79
N GLU A 98 -21.72 -4.96 3.40
CA GLU A 98 -22.12 -4.75 2.01
C GLU A 98 -21.54 -3.45 1.42
N ILE A 99 -21.59 -2.35 2.17
CA ILE A 99 -20.98 -1.06 1.79
C ILE A 99 -19.47 -1.24 1.56
N ILE A 100 -18.77 -1.88 2.50
CA ILE A 100 -17.33 -2.11 2.41
C ILE A 100 -16.99 -2.98 1.19
N LYS A 101 -17.73 -4.07 0.95
CA LYS A 101 -17.55 -4.93 -0.24
C LYS A 101 -17.85 -4.20 -1.54
N SER A 102 -18.85 -3.33 -1.58
CA SER A 102 -19.14 -2.51 -2.75
C SER A 102 -18.01 -1.54 -3.03
N LEU A 103 -17.55 -0.82 -2.00
CA LEU A 103 -16.48 0.17 -2.11
C LEU A 103 -15.14 -0.47 -2.50
N ALA A 104 -14.77 -1.60 -1.88
CA ALA A 104 -13.56 -2.34 -2.24
C ALA A 104 -13.55 -2.76 -3.72
N ARG A 105 -14.70 -3.19 -4.26
CA ARG A 105 -14.84 -3.51 -5.69
C ARG A 105 -14.68 -2.28 -6.59
N GLN A 106 -15.30 -1.16 -6.22
CA GLN A 106 -15.17 0.10 -6.97
C GLN A 106 -13.70 0.55 -7.03
N ILE A 107 -13.03 0.59 -5.88
CA ILE A 107 -11.61 0.97 -5.78
C ILE A 107 -10.71 -0.01 -6.56
N ASN A 108 -10.93 -1.33 -6.42
CA ASN A 108 -10.16 -2.32 -7.15
C ASN A 108 -10.34 -2.23 -8.69
N SER A 109 -11.48 -1.73 -9.16
CA SER A 109 -11.73 -1.53 -10.60
C SER A 109 -10.88 -0.41 -11.22
N ILE A 110 -10.36 0.50 -10.41
CA ILE A 110 -9.42 1.53 -10.85
C ILE A 110 -8.07 0.88 -11.15
N PRO A 111 -7.44 1.14 -12.31
CA PRO A 111 -6.15 0.53 -12.65
C PRO A 111 -5.06 0.78 -11.60
N ALA A 112 -4.15 -0.19 -11.45
CA ALA A 112 -3.00 -0.03 -10.55
C ALA A 112 -1.97 0.93 -11.14
N GLY A 113 -1.32 1.72 -10.28
CA GLY A 113 -0.18 2.56 -10.66
C GLY A 113 0.73 2.80 -9.47
N THR A 114 2.01 2.43 -9.59
CA THR A 114 3.00 2.40 -8.50
C THR A 114 3.08 3.71 -7.72
N TRP A 115 3.08 4.84 -8.44
CA TRP A 115 3.31 6.17 -7.89
C TRP A 115 2.02 6.99 -7.71
N ALA A 116 0.86 6.37 -7.88
CA ALA A 116 -0.44 7.03 -7.68
C ALA A 116 -0.91 6.87 -6.22
N PHE A 117 -0.21 7.53 -5.30
CA PHE A 117 -0.49 7.50 -3.84
C PHE A 117 -0.96 8.83 -3.26
N THR A 118 -0.80 9.95 -3.97
CA THR A 118 -1.33 11.27 -3.56
C THR A 118 -2.61 11.58 -4.33
N PRO A 119 -3.54 12.39 -3.79
CA PRO A 119 -4.75 12.79 -4.51
C PRO A 119 -4.45 13.39 -5.89
N LYS A 120 -3.44 14.27 -5.98
CA LYS A 120 -2.94 14.85 -7.24
C LYS A 120 -2.53 13.76 -8.24
N GLU A 121 -1.66 12.83 -7.84
CA GLU A 121 -1.19 11.78 -8.75
C GLU A 121 -2.28 10.80 -9.17
N ILE A 122 -3.22 10.50 -8.26
CA ILE A 122 -4.39 9.67 -8.57
C ILE A 122 -5.29 10.37 -9.60
N GLU A 123 -5.51 11.69 -9.44
CA GLU A 123 -6.30 12.50 -10.37
C GLU A 123 -5.63 12.56 -11.76
N GLU A 124 -4.31 12.75 -11.82
CA GLU A 124 -3.56 12.85 -13.07
C GLU A 124 -3.46 11.51 -13.80
N GLN A 125 -3.15 10.43 -13.07
CA GLN A 125 -2.90 9.12 -13.67
C GLN A 125 -4.15 8.26 -13.84
N LYS A 126 -5.26 8.60 -13.16
CA LYS A 126 -6.47 7.77 -13.03
C LYS A 126 -6.13 6.34 -12.55
N LYS A 127 -5.17 6.25 -11.64
CA LYS A 127 -4.61 5.01 -11.09
C LYS A 127 -4.53 5.08 -9.58
N LEU A 128 -4.41 3.94 -8.91
CA LEU A 128 -4.23 3.85 -7.46
C LEU A 128 -3.17 2.80 -7.10
N ASN A 129 -2.23 3.13 -6.21
CA ASN A 129 -1.46 2.11 -5.49
C ASN A 129 -2.16 1.65 -4.21
N CYS A 130 -1.54 0.77 -3.44
CA CYS A 130 -2.10 0.26 -2.18
C CYS A 130 -2.35 1.37 -1.15
N SER A 131 -1.41 2.30 -0.97
CA SER A 131 -1.56 3.41 -0.01
C SER A 131 -2.69 4.35 -0.41
N GLY A 132 -2.77 4.75 -1.69
CA GLY A 132 -3.86 5.58 -2.21
C GLY A 132 -5.22 4.90 -2.08
N ALA A 133 -5.30 3.60 -2.39
CA ALA A 133 -6.53 2.81 -2.25
C ALA A 133 -7.00 2.69 -0.79
N ALA A 134 -6.08 2.46 0.15
CA ALA A 134 -6.40 2.36 1.58
C ALA A 134 -6.79 3.72 2.19
N LEU A 135 -6.13 4.82 1.79
CA LEU A 135 -6.50 6.17 2.22
C LEU A 135 -7.89 6.56 1.72
N MET A 136 -8.17 6.33 0.44
CA MET A 136 -9.47 6.62 -0.16
C MET A 136 -10.58 5.78 0.47
N CYS A 137 -10.34 4.47 0.64
CA CYS A 137 -11.29 3.57 1.28
C CYS A 137 -11.61 4.01 2.71
N GLY A 138 -10.57 4.20 3.54
CA GLY A 138 -10.72 4.64 4.94
C GLY A 138 -11.45 5.98 5.08
N SER A 139 -11.11 6.97 4.24
CA SER A 139 -11.76 8.28 4.27
C SER A 139 -13.26 8.18 3.93
N ILE A 140 -13.63 7.44 2.89
CA ILE A 140 -15.03 7.27 2.48
C ILE A 140 -15.82 6.52 3.56
N LEU A 141 -15.25 5.43 4.11
CA LEU A 141 -15.90 4.64 5.16
C LEU A 141 -16.14 5.46 6.44
N ASN A 142 -15.15 6.25 6.86
CA ASN A 142 -15.30 7.13 8.02
C ASN A 142 -16.40 8.19 7.80
N LYS A 143 -16.51 8.76 6.59
CA LYS A 143 -17.57 9.74 6.24
C LYS A 143 -18.98 9.15 6.36
N VAL A 144 -19.15 7.86 6.11
CA VAL A 144 -20.43 7.16 6.29
C VAL A 144 -20.61 6.54 7.68
N GLY A 145 -19.73 6.88 8.64
CA GLY A 145 -19.85 6.47 10.04
C GLY A 145 -19.35 5.05 10.35
N ILE A 146 -18.58 4.44 9.45
CA ILE A 146 -17.91 3.15 9.69
C ILE A 146 -16.51 3.45 10.25
N LYS A 147 -16.22 2.93 11.45
CA LYS A 147 -14.92 3.16 12.08
C LYS A 147 -13.84 2.37 11.34
N THR A 148 -12.78 3.07 10.93
CA THR A 148 -11.63 2.44 10.28
C THR A 148 -10.29 2.81 10.92
N GLU A 149 -9.37 1.86 10.88
CA GLU A 149 -7.95 2.06 11.17
C GLU A 149 -7.14 1.76 9.89
N TYR A 150 -6.01 2.45 9.71
CA TYR A 150 -5.10 2.20 8.60
C TYR A 150 -4.09 1.11 8.99
N GLY A 151 -4.08 0.00 8.27
CA GLY A 151 -3.09 -1.05 8.44
C GLY A 151 -1.85 -0.77 7.60
N SER A 152 -0.67 -0.83 8.23
CA SER A 152 0.62 -0.64 7.58
C SER A 152 1.52 -1.88 7.67
N PRO A 153 1.13 -3.01 7.04
CA PRO A 153 1.97 -4.20 6.95
C PRO A 153 3.23 -3.94 6.08
N ALA A 154 4.16 -4.90 6.08
CA ALA A 154 5.38 -4.80 5.28
C ALA A 154 5.04 -4.68 3.79
N HIS A 155 5.57 -3.63 3.14
CA HIS A 155 5.40 -3.34 1.70
C HIS A 155 3.95 -3.19 1.20
N HIS A 156 2.97 -2.98 2.08
CA HIS A 156 1.57 -2.89 1.67
C HIS A 156 0.76 -1.96 2.58
N ALA A 157 -0.47 -1.67 2.15
CA ALA A 157 -1.40 -0.78 2.84
C ALA A 157 -2.83 -1.29 2.68
N MET A 158 -3.57 -1.28 3.80
CA MET A 158 -4.94 -1.78 3.89
C MET A 158 -5.68 -1.08 5.02
N ASN A 159 -6.96 -1.40 5.26
CA ASN A 159 -7.71 -0.88 6.38
C ASN A 159 -8.31 -1.99 7.24
N PHE A 160 -8.39 -1.75 8.55
CA PHE A 160 -9.32 -2.49 9.40
C PHE A 160 -10.61 -1.71 9.52
N ALA A 161 -11.75 -2.40 9.48
CA ALA A 161 -13.06 -1.82 9.74
C ALA A 161 -13.75 -2.55 10.89
N GLU A 162 -14.19 -1.79 11.90
CA GLU A 162 -14.97 -2.32 13.02
C GLU A 162 -16.46 -2.13 12.71
N LEU A 163 -17.20 -3.24 12.65
CA LEU A 163 -18.64 -3.24 12.41
C LEU A 163 -19.42 -2.95 13.69
N ALA A 164 -20.69 -2.63 13.56
CA ALA A 164 -21.58 -2.31 14.68
C ALA A 164 -21.73 -3.46 15.69
N ASP A 165 -21.62 -4.71 15.24
CA ASP A 165 -21.64 -5.90 16.10
C ASP A 165 -20.29 -6.17 16.80
N GLY A 166 -19.31 -5.28 16.65
CA GLY A 166 -17.96 -5.39 17.20
C GLY A 166 -17.02 -6.29 16.40
N SER A 167 -17.48 -6.87 15.28
CA SER A 167 -16.63 -7.70 14.45
C SER A 167 -15.64 -6.88 13.62
N LEU A 168 -14.45 -7.46 13.39
CA LEU A 168 -13.35 -6.81 12.68
C LEU A 168 -13.23 -7.36 11.25
N LEU A 169 -13.19 -6.47 10.27
CA LEU A 169 -12.89 -6.80 8.88
C LEU A 169 -11.47 -6.37 8.51
N TYR A 170 -10.74 -7.26 7.84
CA TYR A 170 -9.59 -6.95 7.02
C TYR A 170 -10.08 -6.45 5.65
N VAL A 171 -9.71 -5.23 5.28
CA VAL A 171 -10.15 -4.56 4.04
C VAL A 171 -8.94 -4.14 3.22
N ASP A 172 -8.58 -4.94 2.23
CA ASP A 172 -7.62 -4.58 1.19
C ASP A 172 -8.38 -4.23 -0.09
N SER A 173 -8.68 -2.94 -0.21
CA SER A 173 -9.42 -2.38 -1.33
C SER A 173 -8.62 -2.43 -2.64
N ARG A 174 -7.29 -2.48 -2.59
CA ARG A 174 -6.44 -2.59 -3.80
C ARG A 174 -6.53 -3.98 -4.41
N ASN A 175 -6.64 -5.02 -3.59
CA ASN A 175 -6.73 -6.41 -4.04
C ASN A 175 -8.15 -7.02 -3.93
N ASN A 176 -9.15 -6.21 -3.57
CA ASN A 176 -10.54 -6.63 -3.38
C ASN A 176 -10.70 -7.79 -2.37
N ILE A 177 -9.97 -7.71 -1.27
CA ILE A 177 -10.07 -8.68 -0.17
C ILE A 177 -10.82 -8.01 0.96
N VAL A 178 -12.02 -8.51 1.26
CA VAL A 178 -12.81 -8.12 2.43
C VAL A 178 -13.12 -9.38 3.22
N LYS A 179 -12.56 -9.50 4.42
CA LYS A 179 -12.65 -10.73 5.20
C LYS A 179 -12.83 -10.43 6.68
N LYS A 180 -13.78 -11.11 7.33
CA LYS A 180 -13.91 -11.10 8.79
C LYS A 180 -12.74 -11.87 9.41
N ILE A 181 -12.08 -11.26 10.38
CA ILE A 181 -10.88 -11.80 11.02
C ILE A 181 -10.99 -11.78 12.54
N GLU A 182 -10.21 -12.65 13.17
CA GLU A 182 -9.84 -12.53 14.57
C GLU A 182 -8.37 -12.09 14.62
N ALA A 183 -8.07 -11.11 15.47
CA ALA A 183 -6.72 -10.59 15.64
C ALA A 183 -6.42 -10.37 17.12
N GLU A 184 -5.23 -10.75 17.55
CA GLU A 184 -4.73 -10.38 18.86
C GLU A 184 -4.24 -8.93 18.79
N GLU A 185 -4.67 -8.12 19.76
CA GLU A 185 -4.23 -6.72 19.89
C GLU A 185 -3.13 -6.60 20.94
N GLU A 186 -2.02 -5.98 20.53
CA GLU A 186 -0.91 -5.60 21.39
C GLU A 186 -0.68 -4.09 21.29
N SER A 187 -0.12 -3.48 22.34
CA SER A 187 0.30 -2.09 22.30
C SER A 187 1.80 -1.96 22.49
N PHE A 188 2.44 -1.20 21.61
CA PHE A 188 3.85 -0.83 21.67
C PHE A 188 3.96 0.69 21.77
N ASN A 189 4.34 1.24 22.93
CA ASN A 189 4.38 2.70 23.16
C ASN A 189 3.09 3.44 22.72
N GLY A 190 1.92 2.81 22.85
CA GLY A 190 0.64 3.37 22.40
C GLY A 190 0.29 3.10 20.93
N LEU A 191 1.23 2.62 20.10
CA LEU A 191 0.96 2.09 18.77
C LEU A 191 0.21 0.75 18.91
N LYS A 192 -0.93 0.61 18.23
CA LYS A 192 -1.67 -0.65 18.18
C LYS A 192 -1.02 -1.57 17.16
N ILE A 193 -0.69 -2.80 17.56
CA ILE A 193 -0.17 -3.86 16.71
C ILE A 193 -1.20 -4.99 16.68
N ARG A 194 -1.56 -5.44 15.47
CA ARG A 194 -2.47 -6.57 15.28
C ARG A 194 -1.68 -7.79 14.83
N ARG A 195 -1.87 -8.91 15.53
CA ARG A 195 -1.35 -10.21 15.12
C ARG A 195 -2.46 -11.06 14.52
N ILE A 196 -2.26 -11.49 13.28
CA ILE A 196 -3.28 -12.20 12.51
C ILE A 196 -2.74 -13.59 12.17
N ASN A 197 -3.51 -14.61 12.53
CA ASN A 197 -3.23 -16.00 12.18
C ASN A 197 -4.41 -16.61 11.40
N ASP A 198 -4.75 -15.97 10.30
CA ASP A 198 -5.87 -16.35 9.45
C ASP A 198 -5.40 -16.93 8.11
N ARG A 199 -6.02 -18.03 7.69
CA ARG A 199 -5.76 -18.64 6.38
C ARG A 199 -6.34 -17.76 5.28
N GLY A 200 -5.48 -17.04 4.57
CA GLY A 200 -5.86 -16.17 3.46
C GLY A 200 -5.38 -14.73 3.59
N ILE A 201 -4.77 -14.38 4.73
CA ILE A 201 -4.05 -13.13 4.92
C ILE A 201 -2.57 -13.46 5.04
N GLU A 202 -1.75 -12.86 4.18
CA GLU A 202 -0.33 -13.19 4.13
C GLU A 202 0.47 -12.54 5.25
N TYR A 203 -0.03 -11.46 5.86
CA TYR A 203 0.62 -10.66 6.89
C TYR A 203 0.25 -11.14 8.30
N LYS A 204 1.26 -11.39 9.13
CA LYS A 204 1.11 -11.87 10.51
C LYS A 204 1.18 -10.74 11.53
N ILE A 205 1.89 -9.67 11.22
CA ILE A 205 2.06 -8.50 12.10
C ILE A 205 1.68 -7.25 11.32
N ILE A 206 0.70 -6.50 11.81
CA ILE A 206 0.20 -5.29 11.17
C ILE A 206 0.08 -4.15 12.19
N PRO A 207 0.94 -3.12 12.13
CA PRO A 207 0.69 -1.85 12.80
C PRO A 207 -0.63 -1.25 12.34
N SER A 208 -1.50 -0.93 13.30
CA SER A 208 -2.77 -0.27 13.09
C SER A 208 -2.64 1.19 13.51
N LEU A 209 -2.85 2.08 12.56
CA LEU A 209 -2.70 3.52 12.68
C LEU A 209 -4.07 4.18 12.63
N SER A 210 -4.20 5.34 13.27
CA SER A 210 -5.35 6.19 12.97
C SER A 210 -5.29 6.66 11.51
N GLN A 211 -6.43 7.04 10.91
CA GLN A 211 -6.41 7.52 9.52
C GLN A 211 -5.54 8.76 9.34
N LYS A 212 -5.45 9.64 10.35
CA LYS A 212 -4.52 10.79 10.29
C LYS A 212 -3.06 10.38 10.21
N ASP A 213 -2.69 9.29 10.90
CA ASP A 213 -1.33 8.78 10.92
C ASP A 213 -0.97 8.03 9.63
N ALA A 214 -1.94 7.70 8.77
CA ALA A 214 -1.72 7.09 7.46
C ALA A 214 -0.87 7.95 6.52
N THR A 215 -0.74 9.26 6.80
CA THR A 215 0.17 10.17 6.11
C THR A 215 1.63 9.72 6.16
N VAL A 216 2.03 8.89 7.14
CA VAL A 216 3.36 8.25 7.17
C VAL A 216 3.64 7.39 5.94
N ALA A 217 2.62 6.75 5.37
CA ALA A 217 2.77 5.95 4.16
C ALA A 217 3.03 6.83 2.93
N ILE A 218 2.42 8.01 2.87
CA ILE A 218 2.70 8.99 1.81
C ILE A 218 4.15 9.49 1.94
N LEU A 219 4.60 9.84 3.15
CA LEU A 219 5.99 10.26 3.40
C LEU A 219 6.98 9.18 2.92
N GLY A 220 6.72 7.91 3.23
CA GLY A 220 7.52 6.79 2.75
C GLY A 220 7.52 6.65 1.22
N ASN A 221 6.36 6.80 0.58
CA ASN A 221 6.25 6.74 -0.89
C ASN A 221 6.94 7.92 -1.59
N ILE A 222 6.92 9.12 -1.01
CA ILE A 222 7.66 10.29 -1.52
C ILE A 222 9.16 10.00 -1.56
N GLU A 223 9.71 9.47 -0.46
CA GLU A 223 11.14 9.12 -0.39
C GLU A 223 11.49 7.96 -1.34
N ALA A 224 10.62 6.95 -1.46
CA ALA A 224 10.80 5.86 -2.40
C ALA A 224 10.80 6.35 -3.87
N LEU A 225 9.87 7.24 -4.23
CA LEU A 225 9.78 7.85 -5.55
C LEU A 225 11.03 8.68 -5.85
N LYS A 226 11.45 9.55 -4.92
CA LYS A 226 12.66 10.36 -5.03
C LYS A 226 13.91 9.50 -5.21
N GLY A 227 14.01 8.40 -4.47
CA GLY A 227 15.08 7.42 -4.59
C GLY A 227 15.09 6.73 -5.96
N GLU A 228 13.93 6.28 -6.44
CA GLU A 228 13.81 5.62 -7.74
C GLU A 228 14.13 6.58 -8.91
N ALA A 229 13.61 7.80 -8.87
CA ALA A 229 13.83 8.81 -9.90
C ALA A 229 15.31 9.21 -10.05
N LYS A 230 16.10 9.12 -8.97
CA LYS A 230 17.53 9.47 -8.96
C LYS A 230 18.46 8.33 -9.37
N LYS A 231 17.96 7.10 -9.53
CA LYS A 231 18.77 5.97 -10.03
C LYS A 231 19.04 6.14 -11.53
N GLU A 232 20.32 6.15 -11.91
CA GLU A 232 20.74 6.26 -13.32
C GLU A 232 20.12 5.15 -14.17
N ASP A 233 20.19 3.90 -13.69
CA ASP A 233 19.70 2.70 -14.38
C ASP A 233 18.20 2.42 -14.20
N SER A 234 17.44 3.29 -13.53
CA SER A 234 16.00 3.06 -13.36
C SER A 234 15.27 3.19 -14.71
N ASN A 235 14.54 2.14 -15.07
CA ASN A 235 13.62 2.13 -16.21
C ASN A 235 12.24 2.70 -15.86
N ASP A 236 12.03 3.19 -14.63
CA ASP A 236 10.75 3.78 -14.21
C ASP A 236 10.64 5.23 -14.70
N SER A 237 10.19 5.38 -15.94
CA SER A 237 9.99 6.69 -16.57
C SER A 237 8.96 7.54 -15.83
N ILE A 238 8.00 6.92 -15.15
CA ILE A 238 6.92 7.63 -14.44
C ILE A 238 7.49 8.30 -13.17
N ALA A 239 8.28 7.58 -12.37
CA ALA A 239 8.96 8.17 -11.20
C ALA A 239 9.80 9.40 -11.59
N LYS A 240 10.59 9.27 -12.67
CA LYS A 240 11.43 10.35 -13.21
C LYS A 240 10.61 11.54 -13.68
N GLU A 241 9.48 11.31 -14.32
CA GLU A 241 8.58 12.35 -14.80
C GLU A 241 7.96 13.15 -13.64
N ILE A 242 7.37 12.46 -12.67
CA ILE A 242 6.75 13.06 -11.48
C ILE A 242 7.79 13.88 -10.71
N TYR A 243 8.94 13.28 -10.39
CA TYR A 243 10.01 13.97 -9.67
C TYR A 243 10.52 15.20 -10.41
N ARG A 244 10.67 15.14 -11.74
CA ARG A 244 11.13 16.29 -12.55
C ARG A 244 10.13 17.43 -12.53
N LYS A 245 8.82 17.12 -12.61
CA LYS A 245 7.73 18.12 -12.63
C LYS A 245 7.70 18.93 -11.34
N ASP A 246 7.85 18.27 -10.20
CA ASP A 246 7.71 18.87 -8.86
C ASP A 246 9.04 18.88 -8.08
N LYS A 247 10.18 18.92 -8.78
CA LYS A 247 11.52 18.72 -8.20
C LYS A 247 11.79 19.60 -6.99
N GLU A 248 11.42 20.88 -7.06
CA GLU A 248 11.62 21.83 -5.97
C GLU A 248 10.87 21.42 -4.71
N LEU A 249 9.64 20.89 -4.84
CA LEU A 249 8.84 20.42 -3.71
C LEU A 249 9.41 19.13 -3.09
N PHE A 250 9.97 18.23 -3.91
CA PHE A 250 10.64 17.03 -3.39
C PHE A 250 11.97 17.32 -2.69
N ASP A 251 12.70 18.36 -3.12
CA ASP A 251 14.03 18.70 -2.58
C ASP A 251 13.99 19.78 -1.49
N SER A 252 12.86 20.49 -1.33
CA SER A 252 12.67 21.53 -0.32
C SER A 252 12.65 20.98 1.11
N THR A 253 12.31 19.70 1.27
CA THR A 253 12.01 19.02 2.54
C THR A 253 12.71 17.67 2.61
N ASP A 254 13.21 17.33 3.81
CA ASP A 254 13.66 15.96 4.13
C ASP A 254 12.47 15.18 4.74
N TYR A 255 11.73 14.46 3.90
CA TYR A 255 10.54 13.73 4.34
C TYR A 255 10.89 12.49 5.17
N SER A 256 12.12 11.96 5.05
CA SER A 256 12.63 10.92 5.93
C SER A 256 12.82 11.44 7.37
N LYS A 257 13.44 12.60 7.53
CA LYS A 257 13.58 13.28 8.83
C LYS A 257 12.21 13.60 9.41
N LEU A 258 11.31 14.18 8.61
CA LEU A 258 9.95 14.51 9.04
C LEU A 258 9.17 13.28 9.50
N SER A 259 9.26 12.16 8.78
CA SER A 259 8.63 10.89 9.15
C SER A 259 9.14 10.37 10.50
N LYS A 260 10.46 10.43 10.75
CA LYS A 260 11.05 10.03 12.04
C LYS A 260 10.62 10.92 13.20
N GLU A 261 10.49 12.22 12.96
CA GLU A 261 10.05 13.19 13.97
C GLU A 261 8.57 13.00 14.34
N LEU A 262 7.71 12.78 13.34
CA LEU A 262 6.26 12.67 13.56
C LEU A 262 5.82 11.27 14.02
N TYR A 263 6.52 10.21 13.61
CA TYR A 263 6.12 8.82 13.89
C TYR A 263 7.23 8.02 14.58
N PRO A 264 7.77 8.48 15.73
CA PRO A 264 8.88 7.82 16.40
C PRO A 264 8.54 6.38 16.79
N ASP A 265 7.35 6.12 17.33
CA ASP A 265 6.96 4.79 17.82
C ASP A 265 6.83 3.75 16.70
N LEU A 266 6.30 4.16 15.53
CA LEU A 266 6.24 3.27 14.36
C LEU A 266 7.64 2.97 13.82
N ASN A 267 8.52 3.98 13.77
CA ASN A 267 9.90 3.78 13.34
C ASN A 267 10.67 2.90 14.33
N GLU A 268 10.46 3.07 15.63
CA GLU A 268 11.06 2.22 16.65
C GLU A 268 10.53 0.78 16.54
N PHE A 269 9.22 0.58 16.39
CA PHE A 269 8.64 -0.74 16.20
C PHE A 269 9.22 -1.45 14.98
N ARG A 270 9.34 -0.75 13.85
CA ARG A 270 9.94 -1.29 12.62
C ARG A 270 11.40 -1.68 12.78
N SER A 271 12.10 -1.17 13.79
CA SER A 271 13.48 -1.57 14.10
C SER A 271 13.59 -2.84 14.95
N LYS A 272 12.49 -3.37 15.50
CA LYS A 272 12.49 -4.59 16.32
C LYS A 272 12.69 -5.83 15.47
N ASP A 273 13.34 -6.84 16.05
CA ASP A 273 13.66 -8.09 15.37
C ASP A 273 12.42 -8.77 14.79
N GLU A 274 11.30 -8.78 15.52
CA GLU A 274 10.06 -9.42 15.06
C GLU A 274 9.50 -8.79 13.78
N TRP A 275 9.59 -7.47 13.62
CA TRP A 275 9.16 -6.79 12.41
C TRP A 275 10.13 -7.08 11.26
N GLN A 276 11.43 -7.05 11.56
CA GLN A 276 12.46 -7.37 10.58
C GLN A 276 12.36 -8.82 10.07
N GLU A 277 11.97 -9.76 10.93
CA GLU A 277 11.68 -11.14 10.55
C GLU A 277 10.43 -11.25 9.66
N GLU A 278 9.37 -10.53 10.01
CA GLU A 278 8.15 -10.47 9.21
C GLU A 278 8.41 -9.84 7.83
N GLU A 279 9.14 -8.73 7.77
CA GLU A 279 9.51 -8.07 6.52
C GLU A 279 10.36 -8.99 5.63
N LYS A 280 11.34 -9.69 6.21
CA LYS A 280 12.12 -10.71 5.47
C LYS A 280 11.25 -11.84 4.95
N ARG A 281 10.27 -12.28 5.74
CA ARG A 281 9.32 -13.31 5.33
C ARG A 281 8.48 -12.84 4.14
N ILE A 282 7.89 -11.66 4.22
CA ILE A 282 7.06 -11.09 3.14
C ILE A 282 7.89 -10.90 1.87
N ASN A 283 9.12 -10.39 1.97
CA ASN A 283 10.01 -10.26 0.82
C ASN A 283 10.27 -11.59 0.10
N LYS A 284 10.53 -12.66 0.86
CA LYS A 284 10.69 -14.00 0.27
C LYS A 284 9.43 -14.49 -0.44
N LEU A 285 8.25 -14.21 0.13
CA LEU A 285 6.97 -14.56 -0.50
C LEU A 285 6.75 -13.77 -1.79
N HIS A 286 7.08 -12.48 -1.81
CA HIS A 286 6.99 -11.64 -3.01
C HIS A 286 7.96 -12.10 -4.12
N ASP A 287 9.22 -12.38 -3.77
CA ASP A 287 10.22 -12.90 -4.71
C ASP A 287 9.75 -14.23 -5.32
N PHE A 288 9.20 -15.10 -4.47
CA PHE A 288 8.64 -16.37 -4.87
C PHE A 288 7.45 -16.20 -5.83
N ASN A 289 6.47 -15.36 -5.49
CA ASN A 289 5.32 -15.06 -6.35
C ASN A 289 5.73 -14.44 -7.69
N SER A 290 6.75 -13.57 -7.68
CA SER A 290 7.31 -12.98 -8.91
C SER A 290 7.89 -14.05 -9.84
N ASN A 291 8.63 -15.00 -9.30
CA ASN A 291 9.19 -16.10 -10.08
C ASN A 291 8.11 -17.07 -10.60
N LEU A 292 7.08 -17.36 -9.80
CA LEU A 292 5.92 -18.11 -10.26
C LEU A 292 5.19 -17.43 -11.42
N ASN A 293 4.99 -16.11 -11.35
CA ASN A 293 4.36 -15.36 -12.44
C ASN A 293 5.18 -15.46 -13.73
N LYS A 294 6.52 -15.39 -13.66
CA LYS A 294 7.39 -15.61 -14.83
C LYS A 294 7.22 -17.02 -15.43
N ILE A 295 7.05 -18.05 -14.60
CA ILE A 295 6.77 -19.40 -15.08
C ILE A 295 5.41 -19.45 -15.76
N LYS A 296 4.39 -18.83 -15.16
CA LYS A 296 3.03 -18.77 -15.70
C LYS A 296 3.00 -18.08 -17.07
N GLU A 297 3.67 -16.94 -17.19
CA GLU A 297 3.83 -16.24 -18.48
C GLU A 297 4.55 -17.09 -19.52
N ARG A 298 5.57 -17.87 -19.12
CA ARG A 298 6.26 -18.81 -20.04
C ARG A 298 5.32 -19.93 -20.49
N PHE A 299 4.46 -20.43 -19.60
CA PHE A 299 3.42 -21.40 -19.94
C PHE A 299 2.41 -20.82 -20.93
N GLU A 300 1.95 -19.59 -20.70
CA GLU A 300 0.99 -18.87 -21.56
C GLU A 300 1.54 -18.59 -22.95
N LYS A 301 2.86 -18.45 -23.10
CA LYS A 301 3.56 -18.31 -24.40
C LYS A 301 3.67 -19.62 -25.19
N LEU A 302 3.33 -20.77 -24.60
CA LEU A 302 3.29 -22.05 -25.33
C LEU A 302 2.09 -22.11 -26.28
N THR A 303 2.16 -22.97 -27.30
CA THR A 303 1.01 -23.22 -28.17
C THR A 303 -0.11 -23.94 -27.40
N PRO A 304 -1.40 -23.73 -27.74
CA PRO A 304 -2.52 -24.39 -27.05
C PRO A 304 -2.36 -25.92 -26.96
N LYS A 305 -1.89 -26.56 -28.04
CA LYS A 305 -1.61 -28.00 -28.07
C LYS A 305 -0.53 -28.44 -27.08
N LYS A 306 0.48 -27.59 -26.83
CA LYS A 306 1.53 -27.87 -25.84
C LYS A 306 1.02 -27.66 -24.42
N GLN A 307 0.23 -26.62 -24.19
CA GLN A 307 -0.42 -26.36 -22.89
C GLN A 307 -1.33 -27.53 -22.52
N GLU A 308 -2.26 -27.89 -23.41
CA GLU A 308 -3.19 -29.02 -23.23
C GLU A 308 -2.44 -30.32 -22.93
N ARG A 309 -1.38 -30.60 -23.68
CA ARG A 309 -0.54 -31.79 -23.44
C ARG A 309 0.09 -31.78 -22.04
N ILE A 310 0.64 -30.65 -21.61
CA ILE A 310 1.25 -30.52 -20.27
C ILE A 310 0.19 -30.70 -19.19
N THR A 311 -0.96 -30.06 -19.30
CA THR A 311 -2.08 -30.17 -18.34
C THR A 311 -2.60 -31.61 -18.24
N ILE A 312 -2.88 -32.26 -19.36
CA ILE A 312 -3.36 -33.66 -19.38
C ILE A 312 -2.30 -34.60 -18.79
N GLU A 313 -1.03 -34.44 -19.17
CA GLU A 313 0.04 -35.27 -18.63
C GLU A 313 0.27 -35.02 -17.13
N ALA A 314 0.12 -33.77 -16.66
CA ALA A 314 0.25 -33.42 -15.25
C ALA A 314 -0.86 -34.07 -14.41
N GLY A 315 -2.12 -33.96 -14.83
CA GLY A 315 -3.24 -34.61 -14.14
C GLY A 315 -3.08 -36.14 -14.04
N LYS A 316 -2.57 -36.78 -15.10
CA LYS A 316 -2.31 -38.24 -15.11
C LYS A 316 -1.13 -38.66 -14.23
N LYS A 317 -0.20 -37.74 -13.95
CA LYS A 317 1.05 -38.00 -13.21
C LYS A 317 1.13 -37.20 -11.92
N ARG A 318 -0.01 -36.85 -11.34
CA ARG A 318 -0.09 -35.97 -10.17
C ARG A 318 0.76 -36.46 -9.00
N GLU A 319 0.65 -37.73 -8.62
CA GLU A 319 1.44 -38.31 -7.52
C GLU A 319 2.95 -38.28 -7.82
N LEU A 320 3.35 -38.57 -9.06
CA LEU A 320 4.75 -38.50 -9.49
C LEU A 320 5.28 -37.06 -9.50
N LEU A 321 4.44 -36.08 -9.85
CA LEU A 321 4.79 -34.66 -9.78
C LEU A 321 4.90 -34.17 -8.35
N GLN A 322 4.01 -34.62 -7.47
CA GLN A 322 4.10 -34.32 -6.04
C GLN A 322 5.39 -34.90 -5.45
N GLU A 323 5.73 -36.15 -5.77
CA GLU A 323 7.00 -36.77 -5.37
C GLU A 323 8.20 -36.03 -5.97
N PHE A 324 8.14 -35.64 -7.24
CA PHE A 324 9.21 -34.89 -7.92
C PHE A 324 9.43 -33.52 -7.30
N LEU A 325 8.37 -32.80 -6.95
CA LEU A 325 8.48 -31.49 -6.31
C LEU A 325 9.01 -31.70 -4.88
N LEU A 326 8.33 -32.49 -4.04
CA LEU A 326 8.62 -32.60 -2.61
C LEU A 326 9.90 -33.35 -2.26
N SER A 327 10.40 -34.22 -3.12
CA SER A 327 11.55 -35.09 -2.83
C SER A 327 12.71 -34.89 -3.79
N ASP A 328 13.89 -35.35 -3.37
CA ASP A 328 15.08 -35.45 -4.22
C ASP A 328 15.18 -36.85 -4.88
N ALA A 329 14.06 -37.61 -4.88
CA ALA A 329 14.01 -38.93 -5.50
C ALA A 329 14.17 -38.83 -7.03
N ASP A 330 14.79 -39.85 -7.63
CA ASP A 330 15.05 -39.97 -9.06
C ASP A 330 13.78 -40.37 -9.84
N VAL A 331 12.69 -39.63 -9.62
CA VAL A 331 11.41 -39.75 -10.35
C VAL A 331 11.41 -38.98 -11.68
N GLU A 332 12.44 -38.18 -11.93
CA GLU A 332 12.64 -37.44 -13.20
C GLU A 332 12.55 -38.35 -14.42
N LYS A 333 13.14 -39.55 -14.33
CA LYS A 333 13.13 -40.57 -15.39
C LYS A 333 11.73 -41.07 -15.74
N LYS A 334 10.76 -40.89 -14.86
CA LYS A 334 9.35 -41.28 -15.06
C LYS A 334 8.50 -40.15 -15.64
N LEU A 335 9.00 -38.92 -15.71
CA LEU A 335 8.32 -37.77 -16.29
C LEU A 335 8.61 -37.66 -17.79
N SER A 336 7.67 -37.11 -18.56
CA SER A 336 7.93 -36.80 -19.96
C SER A 336 8.90 -35.62 -20.06
N LYS A 337 9.64 -35.48 -21.15
CA LYS A 337 10.55 -34.34 -21.36
C LYS A 337 9.83 -32.98 -21.27
N SER A 338 8.57 -32.91 -21.70
CA SER A 338 7.74 -31.71 -21.58
C SER A 338 7.35 -31.39 -20.15
N LEU A 339 6.94 -32.39 -19.36
CA LEU A 339 6.64 -32.19 -17.94
C LEU A 339 7.89 -31.84 -17.14
N LEU A 340 8.99 -32.57 -17.38
CA LEU A 340 10.26 -32.36 -16.69
C LEU A 340 10.77 -30.94 -16.92
N GLY A 341 10.77 -30.45 -18.17
CA GLY A 341 11.22 -29.09 -18.46
C GLY A 341 10.38 -28.01 -17.76
N PHE A 342 9.05 -28.16 -17.73
CA PHE A 342 8.18 -27.18 -17.08
C PHE A 342 8.26 -27.25 -15.55
N TYR A 343 8.17 -28.44 -14.97
CA TYR A 343 8.16 -28.60 -13.51
C TYR A 343 9.56 -28.48 -12.89
N SER A 344 10.65 -28.61 -13.65
CA SER A 344 11.99 -28.28 -13.14
C SER A 344 12.10 -26.78 -12.83
N ASP A 345 11.62 -25.92 -13.73
CA ASP A 345 11.58 -24.47 -13.49
C ASP A 345 10.72 -24.13 -12.25
N VAL A 346 9.58 -24.83 -12.08
CA VAL A 346 8.73 -24.74 -10.88
C VAL A 346 9.49 -25.21 -9.63
N LYS A 347 10.16 -26.35 -9.69
CA LYS A 347 10.93 -26.92 -8.57
C LYS A 347 12.04 -25.97 -8.14
N GLU A 348 12.81 -25.42 -9.08
CA GLU A 348 13.87 -24.44 -8.83
C GLU A 348 13.32 -23.18 -8.17
N THR A 349 12.18 -22.67 -8.66
CA THR A 349 11.50 -21.51 -8.07
C THR A 349 11.04 -21.77 -6.63
N LEU A 350 10.72 -23.02 -6.30
CA LEU A 350 10.31 -23.42 -4.97
C LEU A 350 11.47 -23.69 -3.99
N VAL A 351 12.73 -23.80 -4.46
CA VAL A 351 13.88 -24.10 -3.59
C VAL A 351 14.04 -23.09 -2.45
N PRO A 352 13.93 -21.76 -2.67
CA PRO A 352 13.99 -20.79 -1.57
C PRO A 352 12.89 -21.00 -0.53
N LEU A 353 11.67 -21.33 -0.96
CA LEU A 353 10.55 -21.62 -0.06
C LEU A 353 10.79 -22.91 0.74
N LYS A 354 11.28 -23.97 0.08
CA LYS A 354 11.69 -25.25 0.72
C LYS A 354 12.75 -25.03 1.80
N ASN A 355 13.77 -24.21 1.51
CA ASN A 355 14.86 -23.91 2.43
C ASN A 355 14.46 -23.00 3.58
N TRP A 356 13.43 -22.17 3.37
CA TRP A 356 12.96 -21.23 4.38
C TRP A 356 11.92 -21.85 5.33
N ASN A 357 10.91 -22.55 4.80
CA ASN A 357 9.89 -23.21 5.60
C ASN A 357 9.35 -24.45 4.87
N GLY A 358 9.80 -25.63 5.30
CA GLY A 358 9.41 -26.90 4.69
C GLY A 358 7.90 -27.20 4.78
N GLU A 359 7.20 -26.69 5.80
CA GLU A 359 5.76 -26.91 5.97
C GLU A 359 4.94 -26.02 5.01
N GLU A 360 5.30 -24.73 4.89
CA GLU A 360 4.67 -23.82 3.91
C GLU A 360 4.97 -24.27 2.47
N TYR A 361 6.19 -24.73 2.21
CA TYR A 361 6.57 -25.35 0.95
C TYR A 361 5.68 -26.55 0.58
N LYS A 362 5.49 -27.49 1.53
CA LYS A 362 4.66 -28.67 1.30
C LYS A 362 3.20 -28.29 1.00
N LYS A 363 2.63 -27.41 1.81
CA LYS A 363 1.27 -26.88 1.62
C LYS A 363 1.12 -26.19 0.26
N PHE A 364 2.13 -25.45 -0.17
CA PHE A 364 2.11 -24.78 -1.47
C PHE A 364 2.10 -25.79 -2.63
N VAL A 365 2.97 -26.80 -2.60
CA VAL A 365 3.02 -27.83 -3.65
C VAL A 365 1.68 -28.58 -3.76
N GLU A 366 1.04 -28.89 -2.63
CA GLU A 366 -0.29 -29.51 -2.59
C GLU A 366 -1.33 -28.61 -3.30
N ASN A 367 -1.40 -27.34 -2.92
CA ASN A 367 -2.31 -26.37 -3.54
C ASN A 367 -2.05 -26.15 -5.03
N LEU A 368 -0.77 -26.12 -5.46
CA LEU A 368 -0.41 -25.97 -6.87
C LEU A 368 -1.00 -27.11 -7.70
N LEU A 369 -0.84 -28.34 -7.22
CA LEU A 369 -1.31 -29.56 -7.91
C LEU A 369 -2.83 -29.78 -7.79
N ASP A 370 -3.50 -29.16 -6.82
CA ASP A 370 -4.96 -29.13 -6.73
C ASP A 370 -5.63 -28.22 -7.77
N ASN A 371 -4.88 -27.23 -8.26
CA ASN A 371 -5.35 -26.27 -9.27
C ASN A 371 -4.85 -26.58 -10.69
N THR A 372 -4.18 -27.72 -10.90
CA THR A 372 -3.73 -28.21 -12.23
C THR A 372 -4.56 -29.39 -12.69
#